data_AF-A0A817KNS5-F1
#
_entry.id   AF-A0A817KNS5-F1
#
_cell.length_a   1.000
_cell.length_b   1.000
_cell.length_c   1.000
_cell.angle_alpha   90.00
_cell.angle_beta   90.00
_cell.angle_gamma   90.00
#
_symmetry.space_group_name_H-M   'P 1'
#
loop_
_entity.id
_entity.type
_entity.pdbx_description
1 polymer ?
#
loop_
_entity_poly.entity_id
_entity_poly.type
_entity_poly.pdbx_seq_one_letter_code
_entity_poly.pdbx_strand_id
1 'polypeptide(L)'
;MSIISIENLSNEVFYIIFDYLDGYHIYKAFFNLNDRFQQLLNSSSLLFKIKLNSPTDEIYTKIFEQLLLINRHQIYSLHLWILQNEHFFSSFPIDSSLDHLESLALARIKLTTLSSLLSNLTYLPRLFSLTIDAWRTLKDLSDVYRLIFTLLKLKYIKCIAEDLKRSISLPFALKNQTSTIEHLVIDHSCTFKELSTILSYTPQLRHLHFSHLNDSYPIIQITILPMILSNLS
;
A
#
# COMPACT_ATOMS: atom_id res chain seq x y z
N MET A 1 0.66 -31.68 32.01
CA MET A 1 1.36 -31.94 30.73
C MET A 1 2.62 -31.09 30.75
N SER A 2 3.81 -31.69 30.78
CA SER A 2 5.06 -30.93 30.69
C SER A 2 5.33 -30.56 29.23
N ILE A 3 5.63 -29.29 28.96
CA ILE A 3 6.08 -28.84 27.64
C ILE A 3 7.55 -29.22 27.52
N ILE A 4 7.83 -30.29 26.78
CA ILE A 4 9.19 -30.83 26.61
C ILE A 4 9.82 -30.30 25.31
N SER A 5 8.99 -29.86 24.35
CA SER A 5 9.38 -29.28 23.07
C SER A 5 8.40 -28.18 22.67
N ILE A 6 8.87 -27.20 21.89
CA ILE A 6 8.04 -26.13 21.30
C ILE A 6 6.93 -26.72 20.43
N GLU A 7 7.17 -27.87 19.81
CA GLU A 7 6.18 -28.58 18.97
C GLU A 7 5.00 -29.12 19.77
N ASN A 8 5.09 -29.19 21.11
CA ASN A 8 3.98 -29.61 21.96
C ASN A 8 3.03 -28.45 22.32
N LEU A 9 3.35 -27.21 21.94
CA LEU A 9 2.45 -26.07 22.09
C LEU A 9 1.22 -26.25 21.21
N SER A 10 0.08 -25.69 21.62
CA SER A 10 -1.19 -25.80 20.88
C SER A 10 -1.21 -24.92 19.63
N ASN A 11 -2.16 -25.15 18.72
CA ASN A 11 -2.29 -24.37 17.47
C ASN A 11 -2.58 -22.90 17.76
N GLU A 12 -3.36 -22.62 18.79
CA GLU A 12 -3.72 -21.28 19.24
C GLU A 12 -2.48 -20.48 19.65
N VAL A 13 -1.52 -21.13 20.33
CA VAL A 13 -0.25 -20.49 20.69
C VAL A 13 0.56 -20.16 19.44
N PHE A 14 0.56 -21.03 18.42
CA PHE A 14 1.24 -20.72 17.16
C PHE A 14 0.58 -19.60 16.37
N TYR A 15 -0.75 -19.51 16.34
CA TYR A 15 -1.42 -18.36 15.72
C TYR A 15 -1.02 -17.04 16.39
N ILE A 16 -0.98 -17.02 17.73
CA ILE A 16 -0.48 -15.86 18.48
C ILE A 16 0.97 -15.55 18.12
N ILE A 17 1.85 -16.54 18.01
CA ILE A 17 3.26 -16.33 17.61
C ILE A 17 3.32 -15.76 16.18
N PHE A 18 2.53 -16.30 15.26
CA PHE A 18 2.52 -15.90 13.86
C PHE A 18 2.06 -14.45 13.68
N ASP A 19 1.18 -13.91 14.51
CA ASP A 19 0.77 -12.50 14.46
C ASP A 19 1.94 -11.51 14.66
N TYR A 20 3.03 -11.94 15.31
CA TYR A 20 4.23 -11.12 15.52
C TYR A 20 5.30 -11.30 14.44
N LEU A 21 5.11 -12.25 13.52
CA LEU A 21 6.12 -12.62 12.52
C LEU A 21 5.71 -12.17 11.11
N ASP A 22 6.72 -11.95 10.27
CA ASP A 22 6.49 -11.81 8.83
C ASP A 22 6.21 -13.18 8.21
N GLY A 23 5.32 -13.22 7.23
CA GLY A 23 4.94 -14.43 6.49
C GLY A 23 6.14 -15.18 5.93
N TYR A 24 7.17 -14.47 5.45
CA TYR A 24 8.41 -15.11 5.00
C TYR A 24 9.10 -15.90 6.13
N HIS A 25 9.20 -15.32 7.34
CA HIS A 25 9.82 -15.99 8.48
C HIS A 25 8.99 -17.18 8.96
N ILE A 26 7.67 -17.04 8.97
CA ILE A 26 6.75 -18.12 9.30
C ILE A 26 6.96 -19.29 8.33
N TYR A 27 6.89 -19.03 7.03
CA TYR A 27 7.02 -20.08 6.04
C TYR A 27 8.41 -20.72 6.08
N LYS A 28 9.49 -19.91 6.15
CA LYS A 28 10.87 -20.43 6.23
C LYS A 28 11.09 -21.33 7.45
N ALA A 29 10.55 -20.96 8.61
CA ALA A 29 10.78 -21.69 9.84
C ALA A 29 9.88 -22.93 9.98
N PHE A 30 8.63 -22.86 9.53
CA PHE A 30 7.61 -23.86 9.87
C PHE A 30 7.18 -24.76 8.69
N PHE A 31 7.44 -24.39 7.44
CA PHE A 31 6.92 -25.11 6.26
C PHE A 31 7.40 -26.57 6.15
N ASN A 32 8.66 -26.83 6.53
CA ASN A 32 9.30 -28.14 6.41
C ASN A 32 9.39 -28.92 7.74
N LEU A 33 8.65 -28.52 8.79
CA LEU A 33 8.75 -29.19 10.09
C LEU A 33 8.02 -30.54 10.12
N ASN A 34 6.69 -30.53 10.02
CA ASN A 34 5.85 -31.72 10.02
C ASN A 34 4.43 -31.40 9.50
N ASP A 35 3.62 -32.43 9.30
CA ASP A 35 2.27 -32.33 8.74
C ASP A 35 1.36 -31.38 9.52
N ARG A 36 1.52 -31.31 10.84
CA ARG A 36 0.74 -30.38 11.68
C ARG A 36 1.03 -28.93 11.30
N PHE A 37 2.29 -28.57 11.10
CA PHE A 37 2.64 -27.21 10.67
C PHE A 37 2.21 -26.94 9.22
N GLN A 38 2.25 -27.93 8.33
CA GLN A 38 1.69 -27.75 6.99
C GLN A 38 0.19 -27.45 7.04
N GLN A 39 -0.58 -28.16 7.89
CA GLN A 39 -2.00 -27.88 8.10
C GLN A 39 -2.24 -26.49 8.71
N LEU A 40 -1.40 -26.07 9.67
CA LEU A 40 -1.46 -24.74 10.26
C LEU A 40 -1.25 -23.64 9.21
N LEU A 41 -0.26 -23.79 8.35
CA LEU A 41 0.09 -22.81 7.31
C LEU A 41 -0.96 -22.73 6.21
N ASN A 42 -1.56 -23.87 5.84
CA ASN A 42 -2.62 -23.94 4.83
C ASN A 42 -4.02 -23.64 5.39
N SER A 43 -4.13 -23.31 6.68
CA SER A 43 -5.41 -22.98 7.31
C SER A 43 -5.91 -21.63 6.82
N SER A 44 -7.14 -21.58 6.32
CA SER A 44 -7.79 -20.32 5.89
C SER A 44 -7.93 -19.28 7.00
N SER A 45 -7.77 -19.69 8.27
CA SER A 45 -7.78 -18.79 9.42
C SER A 45 -6.47 -18.04 9.62
N LEU A 46 -5.37 -18.52 9.03
CA LEU A 46 -4.08 -17.84 9.09
C LEU A 46 -4.00 -16.80 7.97
N LEU A 47 -3.77 -15.54 8.35
CA LEU A 47 -3.56 -14.45 7.40
C LEU A 47 -2.10 -13.99 7.44
N PHE A 48 -1.53 -13.74 6.26
CA PHE A 48 -0.13 -13.37 6.12
C PHE A 48 0.06 -11.88 5.89
N LYS A 49 0.97 -11.33 6.69
CA LYS A 49 1.64 -10.06 6.41
C LYS A 49 3.00 -10.36 5.83
N ILE A 50 3.27 -9.84 4.64
CA ILE A 50 4.47 -10.16 3.88
C ILE A 50 5.23 -8.89 3.54
N LYS A 51 6.52 -8.87 3.87
CA LYS A 51 7.44 -7.79 3.53
C LYS A 51 8.61 -8.32 2.70
N LEU A 52 8.56 -8.04 1.40
CA LEU A 52 9.68 -8.21 0.49
C LEU A 52 10.60 -6.99 0.59
N ASN A 53 11.63 -7.11 1.41
CA ASN A 53 12.78 -6.21 1.33
C ASN A 53 13.65 -6.57 0.14
N SER A 54 14.46 -5.62 -0.35
CA SER A 54 15.40 -5.81 -1.46
C SER A 54 16.14 -7.15 -1.32
N PRO A 55 15.79 -8.19 -2.11
CA PRO A 55 16.39 -9.50 -1.95
C PRO A 55 17.79 -9.46 -2.57
N THR A 56 18.82 -9.59 -1.75
CA THR A 56 20.19 -9.78 -2.24
C THR A 56 20.49 -11.24 -2.58
N ASP A 57 19.55 -12.17 -2.35
CA ASP A 57 19.75 -13.62 -2.46
C ASP A 57 18.69 -14.27 -3.37
N GLU A 58 19.14 -15.01 -4.39
CA GLU A 58 18.27 -15.71 -5.36
C GLU A 58 17.43 -16.81 -4.70
N ILE A 59 17.96 -17.47 -3.65
CA ILE A 59 17.24 -18.49 -2.89
C ILE A 59 16.06 -17.87 -2.14
N TYR A 60 16.27 -16.67 -1.60
CA TYR A 60 15.22 -15.90 -0.95
C TYR A 60 14.07 -15.65 -1.93
N THR A 61 14.38 -15.23 -3.16
CA THR A 61 13.37 -14.92 -4.18
C THR A 61 12.52 -16.15 -4.55
N LYS A 62 13.12 -17.33 -4.77
CA LYS A 62 12.37 -18.54 -5.16
C LYS A 62 11.40 -19.03 -4.07
N ILE A 63 11.86 -19.10 -2.82
CA ILE A 63 11.01 -19.52 -1.69
C ILE A 63 9.87 -18.50 -1.51
N PHE A 64 10.18 -17.22 -1.66
CA PHE A 64 9.22 -16.14 -1.53
C PHE A 64 8.15 -16.16 -2.62
N GLU A 65 8.53 -16.39 -3.88
CA GLU A 65 7.59 -16.55 -4.99
C GLU A 65 6.64 -17.74 -4.77
N GLN A 66 7.16 -18.88 -4.28
CA GLN A 66 6.32 -20.03 -3.95
C GLN A 66 5.33 -19.73 -2.83
N LEU A 67 5.80 -19.12 -1.73
CA LEU A 67 4.95 -18.71 -0.62
C LEU A 67 3.82 -17.80 -1.11
N LEU A 68 4.18 -16.79 -1.90
CA LEU A 68 3.25 -15.84 -2.47
C LEU A 68 2.20 -16.53 -3.33
N LEU A 69 2.61 -17.43 -4.23
CA LEU A 69 1.71 -18.12 -5.16
C LEU A 69 0.75 -19.08 -4.45
N ILE A 70 1.22 -19.83 -3.45
CA ILE A 70 0.41 -20.82 -2.73
C ILE A 70 -0.59 -20.12 -1.81
N ASN A 71 -0.15 -19.06 -1.12
CA ASN A 71 -0.91 -18.44 -0.05
C ASN A 71 -1.62 -17.15 -0.45
N ARG A 72 -1.82 -16.88 -1.77
CA ARG A 72 -2.40 -15.62 -2.29
C ARG A 72 -3.66 -15.18 -1.53
N HIS A 73 -4.58 -16.11 -1.33
CA HIS A 73 -5.86 -15.90 -0.67
C HIS A 73 -5.73 -15.57 0.83
N GLN A 74 -4.60 -15.85 1.47
CA GLN A 74 -4.34 -15.55 2.88
C GLN A 74 -3.59 -14.22 3.06
N ILE A 75 -3.09 -13.60 2.00
CA ILE A 75 -2.29 -12.36 2.11
C ILE A 75 -3.23 -11.18 2.35
N TYR A 76 -3.14 -10.60 3.55
CA TYR A 76 -3.89 -9.39 3.89
C TYR A 76 -3.03 -8.12 3.84
N SER A 77 -1.71 -8.24 3.99
CA SER A 77 -0.79 -7.10 3.91
C SER A 77 0.44 -7.46 3.09
N LEU A 78 0.76 -6.65 2.08
CA LEU A 78 1.91 -6.86 1.20
C LEU A 78 2.75 -5.59 1.12
N HIS A 79 4.04 -5.69 1.40
CA HIS A 79 5.02 -4.62 1.24
C HIS A 79 6.12 -5.09 0.30
N LEU A 80 6.29 -4.41 -0.83
CA LEU A 80 7.23 -4.77 -1.90
C LEU A 80 8.28 -3.69 -2.12
N TRP A 81 9.56 -4.07 -2.09
CA TRP A 81 10.67 -3.23 -2.59
C TRP A 81 10.99 -3.58 -4.04
N ILE A 82 10.66 -2.67 -4.97
CA ILE A 82 10.47 -3.01 -6.40
C ILE A 82 11.68 -2.71 -7.28
N LEU A 83 12.58 -1.82 -6.89
CA LEU A 83 13.67 -1.32 -7.75
C LEU A 83 14.59 -2.41 -8.34
N GLN A 84 14.62 -3.61 -7.75
CA GLN A 84 15.41 -4.75 -8.23
C GLN A 84 14.57 -5.87 -8.87
N ASN A 85 13.25 -5.72 -8.95
CA ASN A 85 12.30 -6.81 -9.22
C ASN A 85 11.26 -6.43 -10.27
N GLU A 86 11.63 -5.79 -11.38
CA GLU A 86 10.65 -5.31 -12.38
C GLU A 86 9.84 -6.45 -13.00
N HIS A 87 10.41 -7.66 -13.06
CA HIS A 87 9.73 -8.86 -13.52
C HIS A 87 8.79 -9.47 -12.49
N PHE A 88 8.81 -9.02 -11.23
CA PHE A 88 7.97 -9.59 -10.17
C PHE A 88 6.48 -9.51 -10.50
N PHE A 89 6.02 -8.41 -11.08
CA PHE A 89 4.60 -8.29 -11.44
C PHE A 89 4.18 -9.20 -12.59
N SER A 90 5.14 -9.76 -13.34
CA SER A 90 4.86 -10.77 -14.37
C SER A 90 4.69 -12.18 -13.77
N SER A 91 5.46 -12.52 -12.73
CA SER A 91 5.32 -13.80 -12.01
C SER A 91 4.22 -13.75 -10.94
N PHE A 92 3.95 -12.56 -10.41
CA PHE A 92 2.98 -12.31 -9.35
C PHE A 92 2.13 -11.08 -9.70
N PRO A 93 1.06 -11.24 -10.49
CA PRO A 93 0.12 -10.14 -10.73
C PRO A 93 -0.56 -9.75 -9.42
N ILE A 94 -0.76 -8.45 -9.17
CA ILE A 94 -1.63 -8.01 -8.08
C ILE A 94 -3.03 -7.82 -8.68
N ASP A 95 -3.90 -8.78 -8.42
CA ASP A 95 -5.25 -8.87 -9.00
C ASP A 95 -6.26 -9.40 -7.97
N SER A 96 -7.50 -9.66 -8.42
CA SER A 96 -8.61 -10.09 -7.57
C SER A 96 -8.42 -11.42 -6.84
N SER A 97 -7.39 -12.21 -7.16
CA SER A 97 -7.06 -13.43 -6.38
C SER A 97 -6.46 -13.14 -5.01
N LEU A 98 -6.07 -11.88 -4.76
CA LEU A 98 -5.68 -11.35 -3.46
C LEU A 98 -6.91 -10.81 -2.73
N ASP A 99 -7.88 -11.69 -2.46
CA ASP A 99 -9.21 -11.35 -1.97
C ASP A 99 -9.24 -10.82 -0.53
N HIS A 100 -8.22 -11.14 0.27
CA HIS A 100 -8.01 -10.63 1.62
C HIS A 100 -7.09 -9.40 1.67
N LEU A 101 -6.50 -8.98 0.55
CA LEU A 101 -5.51 -7.89 0.56
C LEU A 101 -6.14 -6.56 0.95
N GLU A 102 -5.67 -6.07 2.08
CA GLU A 102 -6.17 -4.90 2.78
C GLU A 102 -5.18 -3.73 2.72
N SER A 103 -3.88 -4.05 2.77
CA SER A 103 -2.79 -3.07 2.76
C SER A 103 -1.73 -3.42 1.73
N LEU A 104 -1.42 -2.46 0.85
CA LEU A 104 -0.36 -2.56 -0.14
C LEU A 104 0.66 -1.43 0.04
N ALA A 105 1.93 -1.77 0.18
CA ALA A 105 3.04 -0.81 0.21
C ALA A 105 4.04 -1.11 -0.91
N LEU A 106 4.33 -0.12 -1.74
CA LEU A 106 5.17 -0.23 -2.92
C LEU A 106 6.35 0.72 -2.72
N ALA A 107 7.51 0.19 -2.36
CA ALA A 107 8.74 0.93 -2.15
C ALA A 107 9.57 0.99 -3.43
N ARG A 108 10.10 2.18 -3.74
CA ARG A 108 10.94 2.44 -4.92
C ARG A 108 10.34 2.00 -6.27
N ILE A 109 9.04 2.21 -6.48
CA ILE A 109 8.37 1.83 -7.74
C ILE A 109 8.61 2.86 -8.85
N LYS A 110 8.82 2.40 -10.09
CA LYS A 110 8.82 3.26 -11.28
C LYS A 110 7.39 3.69 -11.62
N LEU A 111 7.22 4.95 -12.05
CA LEU A 111 5.91 5.52 -12.38
C LEU A 111 5.15 4.72 -13.47
N THR A 112 5.87 4.25 -14.49
CA THR A 112 5.29 3.46 -15.59
C THR A 112 4.68 2.15 -15.10
N THR A 113 5.35 1.48 -14.16
CA THR A 113 4.88 0.25 -13.53
C THR A 113 3.75 0.53 -12.53
N LEU A 114 3.80 1.68 -11.85
CA LEU A 114 2.75 2.09 -10.93
C LEU A 114 1.42 2.33 -11.67
N SER A 115 1.43 3.03 -12.80
CA SER A 115 0.19 3.32 -13.54
C SER A 115 -0.52 2.06 -14.03
N SER A 116 0.22 1.06 -14.53
CA SER A 116 -0.36 -0.22 -14.92
C SER A 116 -0.90 -0.98 -13.71
N LEU A 117 -0.18 -0.97 -12.59
CA LEU A 117 -0.59 -1.63 -11.35
C LEU A 117 -1.86 -1.02 -10.74
N LEU A 118 -1.94 0.31 -10.66
CA LEU A 118 -3.08 1.04 -10.07
C LEU A 118 -4.41 0.67 -10.73
N SER A 119 -4.39 0.41 -12.03
CA SER A 119 -5.59 -0.03 -12.76
C SER A 119 -6.10 -1.37 -12.25
N ASN A 120 -5.20 -2.29 -11.91
CA ASN A 120 -5.55 -3.60 -11.36
C ASN A 120 -6.04 -3.52 -9.90
N LEU A 121 -5.58 -2.53 -9.13
CA LEU A 121 -5.99 -2.36 -7.73
C LEU A 121 -7.48 -2.07 -7.58
N THR A 122 -8.14 -1.57 -8.63
CA THR A 122 -9.60 -1.34 -8.62
C THR A 122 -10.41 -2.62 -8.43
N TYR A 123 -9.84 -3.79 -8.75
CA TYR A 123 -10.49 -5.10 -8.59
C TYR A 123 -10.28 -5.72 -7.22
N LEU A 124 -9.46 -5.11 -6.34
CA LEU A 124 -9.20 -5.64 -5.01
C LEU A 124 -10.36 -5.34 -4.07
N PRO A 125 -11.05 -6.37 -3.54
CA PRO A 125 -12.30 -6.17 -2.83
C PRO A 125 -12.09 -5.63 -1.41
N ARG A 126 -10.88 -5.59 -0.87
CA ARG A 126 -10.63 -5.16 0.52
C ARG A 126 -9.51 -4.14 0.66
N LEU A 127 -8.91 -3.69 -0.44
CA LEU A 127 -7.79 -2.75 -0.37
C LEU A 127 -8.26 -1.41 0.21
N PHE A 128 -7.86 -1.14 1.45
CA PHE A 128 -8.20 0.08 2.17
C PHE A 128 -6.99 0.98 2.42
N SER A 129 -5.78 0.43 2.35
CA SER A 129 -4.53 1.14 2.62
C SER A 129 -3.54 0.96 1.46
N LEU A 130 -3.02 2.09 0.96
CA LEU A 130 -2.02 2.13 -0.09
C LEU A 130 -0.87 3.05 0.32
N THR A 131 0.36 2.56 0.20
CA THR A 131 1.58 3.37 0.34
C THR A 131 2.39 3.24 -0.93
N ILE A 132 2.75 4.36 -1.53
CA ILE A 132 3.51 4.47 -2.76
C ILE A 132 4.75 5.29 -2.44
N ASP A 133 5.92 4.71 -2.68
CA ASP A 133 7.19 5.42 -2.74
C ASP A 133 7.73 5.30 -4.17
N ALA A 134 7.56 6.36 -4.93
CA ALA A 134 7.87 6.42 -6.34
C ALA A 134 9.28 7.00 -6.58
N TRP A 135 10.11 6.27 -7.32
CA TRP A 135 11.50 6.63 -7.62
C TRP A 135 11.68 7.06 -9.08
N ARG A 136 12.60 8.01 -9.33
CA ARG A 136 12.96 8.52 -10.68
C ARG A 136 11.73 8.83 -11.55
N THR A 137 10.76 9.49 -10.94
CA THR A 137 9.49 9.84 -11.61
C THR A 137 9.70 10.94 -12.64
N LEU A 138 9.04 10.78 -13.79
CA LEU A 138 8.76 11.87 -14.74
C LEU A 138 7.98 12.99 -14.03
N LYS A 139 7.93 14.17 -14.68
CA LYS A 139 7.48 15.44 -14.09
C LYS A 139 6.02 15.50 -13.61
N ASP A 140 5.18 14.51 -13.94
CA ASP A 140 3.73 14.59 -13.75
C ASP A 140 3.18 13.41 -12.92
N LEU A 141 2.46 13.73 -11.83
CA LEU A 141 1.77 12.76 -10.97
C LEU A 141 0.25 12.74 -11.20
N SER A 142 -0.26 13.49 -12.17
CA SER A 142 -1.70 13.65 -12.42
C SER A 142 -2.40 12.31 -12.62
N ASP A 143 -1.86 11.43 -13.46
CA ASP A 143 -2.48 10.14 -13.74
C ASP A 143 -2.49 9.22 -12.53
N VAL A 144 -1.45 9.27 -11.70
CA VAL A 144 -1.39 8.51 -10.44
C VAL A 144 -2.50 8.95 -9.51
N TYR A 145 -2.63 10.25 -9.26
CA TYR A 145 -3.69 10.77 -8.40
C TYR A 145 -5.08 10.48 -8.97
N ARG A 146 -5.28 10.63 -10.28
CA ARG A 146 -6.56 10.27 -10.94
C ARG A 146 -6.94 8.83 -10.65
N LEU A 147 -6.01 7.90 -10.81
CA LEU A 147 -6.26 6.48 -10.57
C LEU A 147 -6.44 6.17 -9.08
N ILE A 148 -5.68 6.81 -8.19
CA ILE A 148 -5.86 6.64 -6.74
C ILE A 148 -7.29 7.04 -6.33
N PHE A 149 -7.81 8.15 -6.85
CA PHE A 149 -9.13 8.63 -6.48
C PHE A 149 -10.29 7.76 -7.02
N THR A 150 -10.04 6.82 -7.94
CA THR A 150 -11.06 5.84 -8.37
C THR A 150 -11.13 4.61 -7.47
N LEU A 151 -10.22 4.45 -6.50
CA LEU A 151 -10.19 3.31 -5.59
C LEU A 151 -11.26 3.45 -4.49
N LEU A 152 -12.43 2.86 -4.74
CA LEU A 152 -13.65 3.08 -3.94
C LEU A 152 -13.56 2.67 -2.46
N LYS A 153 -12.64 1.76 -2.11
CA LYS A 153 -12.47 1.25 -0.74
C LYS A 153 -11.28 1.87 -0.01
N LEU A 154 -10.51 2.71 -0.69
CA LEU A 154 -9.26 3.25 -0.18
C LEU A 154 -9.54 4.36 0.84
N LYS A 155 -9.16 4.11 2.10
CA LYS A 155 -9.28 5.05 3.22
C LYS A 155 -7.98 5.72 3.57
N TYR A 156 -6.85 5.04 3.36
CA TYR A 156 -5.52 5.54 3.67
C TYR A 156 -4.65 5.54 2.42
N ILE A 157 -4.02 6.68 2.16
CA ILE A 157 -3.00 6.82 1.12
C ILE A 157 -1.78 7.56 1.64
N LYS A 158 -0.59 7.03 1.32
CA LYS A 158 0.68 7.72 1.48
C LYS A 158 1.43 7.74 0.15
N CYS A 159 1.76 8.94 -0.33
CA CYS A 159 2.53 9.15 -1.55
C CYS A 159 3.86 9.81 -1.21
N ILE A 160 4.95 9.07 -1.38
CA ILE A 160 6.33 9.51 -1.23
C ILE A 160 6.94 9.59 -2.63
N ALA A 161 7.66 10.67 -2.92
CA ALA A 161 8.39 10.76 -4.17
C ALA A 161 9.60 11.69 -4.05
N GLU A 162 10.79 11.24 -4.43
CA GLU A 162 12.04 12.01 -4.28
C GLU A 162 12.26 13.06 -5.40
N ASP A 163 12.41 14.32 -5.01
CA ASP A 163 13.05 15.45 -5.71
C ASP A 163 12.50 16.08 -7.03
N LEU A 164 12.56 17.43 -7.00
CA LEU A 164 12.54 18.51 -8.00
C LEU A 164 11.39 18.65 -9.03
N LYS A 165 10.49 19.60 -8.73
CA LYS A 165 9.49 20.22 -9.63
C LYS A 165 8.58 19.22 -10.35
N ARG A 166 7.78 18.52 -9.54
CA ARG A 166 6.63 17.80 -10.06
C ARG A 166 5.44 18.74 -10.18
N SER A 167 4.67 18.56 -11.24
CA SER A 167 3.36 19.21 -11.38
C SER A 167 2.25 18.18 -11.19
N ILE A 168 1.16 18.63 -10.60
CA ILE A 168 -0.10 17.90 -10.52
C ILE A 168 -1.15 18.75 -11.25
N SER A 169 -1.47 18.37 -12.48
CA SER A 169 -2.47 19.03 -13.31
C SER A 169 -3.80 18.26 -13.24
N LEU A 170 -4.49 18.46 -12.13
CA LEU A 170 -5.84 17.94 -11.92
C LEU A 170 -6.87 19.08 -12.08
N PRO A 171 -8.05 18.82 -12.66
CA PRO A 171 -9.19 19.71 -12.51
C PRO A 171 -9.71 19.62 -11.07
N PHE A 172 -10.49 20.61 -10.63
CA PHE A 172 -11.26 20.46 -9.39
C PHE A 172 -12.27 19.32 -9.52
N ALA A 173 -12.43 18.56 -8.44
CA ALA A 173 -13.33 17.42 -8.41
C ALA A 173 -14.80 17.85 -8.62
N LEU A 174 -15.51 17.11 -9.45
CA LEU A 174 -16.97 17.17 -9.53
C LEU A 174 -17.59 16.34 -8.39
N LYS A 175 -18.86 16.63 -8.03
CA LYS A 175 -19.57 15.94 -6.92
C LYS A 175 -19.55 14.40 -7.02
N ASN A 176 -19.44 13.84 -8.22
CA ASN A 176 -19.42 12.39 -8.48
C ASN A 176 -18.01 11.78 -8.61
N GLN A 177 -16.94 12.57 -8.46
CA GLN A 177 -15.56 12.13 -8.62
C GLN A 177 -14.80 12.03 -7.29
N THR A 178 -15.51 12.10 -6.17
CA THR A 178 -14.91 12.13 -4.84
C THR A 178 -14.50 10.74 -4.38
N SER A 179 -13.34 10.66 -3.74
CA SER A 179 -12.81 9.44 -3.12
C SER A 179 -13.34 9.23 -1.69
N THR A 180 -13.13 8.03 -1.16
CA THR A 180 -13.45 7.63 0.22
C THR A 180 -12.28 7.81 1.20
N ILE A 181 -11.24 8.52 0.77
CA ILE A 181 -10.00 8.70 1.54
C ILE A 181 -10.28 9.52 2.81
N GLU A 182 -9.89 8.94 3.95
CA GLU A 182 -9.99 9.55 5.28
C GLU A 182 -8.62 10.03 5.79
N HIS A 183 -7.52 9.42 5.31
CA HIS A 183 -6.14 9.74 5.69
C HIS A 183 -5.26 9.91 4.45
N LEU A 184 -4.66 11.09 4.31
CA LEU A 184 -3.82 11.47 3.17
C LEU A 184 -2.46 11.95 3.66
N VAL A 185 -1.41 11.32 3.18
CA VAL A 185 0.00 11.69 3.45
C VAL A 185 0.68 12.02 2.12
N ILE A 186 1.05 13.29 1.95
CA ILE A 186 1.76 13.81 0.76
C ILE A 186 3.21 14.12 1.16
N ASP A 187 4.10 13.22 0.79
CA ASP A 187 5.53 13.29 1.09
C ASP A 187 6.33 13.55 -0.20
N HIS A 188 5.94 14.64 -0.87
CA HIS A 188 6.63 15.20 -2.03
C HIS A 188 6.27 16.69 -2.17
N SER A 189 7.05 17.44 -2.94
CA SER A 189 6.75 18.84 -3.23
C SER A 189 5.42 19.02 -3.95
N CYS A 190 4.59 19.95 -3.50
CA CYS A 190 3.42 20.44 -4.24
C CYS A 190 3.18 21.93 -3.97
N THR A 191 2.46 22.59 -4.86
CA THR A 191 1.97 23.96 -4.67
C THR A 191 0.65 23.96 -3.91
N PHE A 192 0.30 25.10 -3.31
CA PHE A 192 -0.99 25.25 -2.64
C PHE A 192 -2.19 24.99 -3.57
N LYS A 193 -2.09 25.38 -4.84
CA LYS A 193 -3.12 25.13 -5.85
C LYS A 193 -3.33 23.63 -6.07
N GLU A 194 -2.24 22.89 -6.21
CA GLU A 194 -2.28 21.43 -6.39
C GLU A 194 -2.84 20.73 -5.15
N LEU A 195 -2.43 21.15 -3.96
CA LEU A 195 -2.98 20.65 -2.70
C LEU A 195 -4.49 20.91 -2.64
N SER A 196 -4.93 22.13 -2.94
CA SER A 196 -6.35 22.50 -2.96
C SER A 196 -7.15 21.62 -3.93
N THR A 197 -6.58 21.31 -5.10
CA THR A 197 -7.20 20.40 -6.04
C THR A 197 -7.28 18.99 -5.49
N ILE A 198 -6.20 18.44 -4.93
CA ILE A 198 -6.20 17.12 -4.28
C ILE A 198 -7.26 17.04 -3.18
N LEU A 199 -7.36 18.07 -2.34
CA LEU A 199 -8.35 18.12 -1.26
C LEU A 199 -9.79 18.13 -1.79
N SER A 200 -10.04 18.71 -2.97
CA SER A 200 -11.37 18.65 -3.59
C SER A 200 -11.84 17.22 -3.90
N TYR A 201 -10.91 16.27 -4.11
CA TYR A 201 -11.22 14.86 -4.32
C TYR A 201 -11.41 14.07 -3.02
N THR A 202 -11.13 14.64 -1.85
CA THR A 202 -11.11 13.92 -0.55
C THR A 202 -12.04 14.58 0.47
N PRO A 203 -13.36 14.69 0.20
CA PRO A 203 -14.28 15.39 1.09
C PRO A 203 -14.47 14.72 2.46
N GLN A 204 -14.12 13.44 2.61
CA GLN A 204 -14.19 12.71 3.88
C GLN A 204 -12.89 12.74 4.69
N LEU A 205 -11.93 13.58 4.28
CA LEU A 205 -10.61 13.63 4.91
C LEU A 205 -10.69 14.05 6.38
N ARG A 206 -10.09 13.23 7.25
CA ARG A 206 -9.98 13.47 8.70
C ARG A 206 -8.55 13.79 9.11
N HIS A 207 -7.57 13.27 8.35
CA HIS A 207 -6.16 13.44 8.63
C HIS A 207 -5.40 13.79 7.36
N LEU A 208 -4.71 14.93 7.41
CA LEU A 208 -3.80 15.39 6.37
C LEU A 208 -2.39 15.53 6.95
N HIS A 209 -1.41 14.94 6.28
CA HIS A 209 0.00 15.23 6.50
C HIS A 209 0.65 15.63 5.18
N PHE A 210 1.45 16.69 5.20
CA PHE A 210 2.22 17.12 4.04
C PHE A 210 3.61 17.61 4.48
N SER A 211 4.65 17.24 3.74
CA SER A 211 6.04 17.52 4.15
C SER A 211 6.64 18.76 3.49
N HIS A 212 6.26 19.08 2.24
CA HIS A 212 6.96 20.05 1.41
C HIS A 212 6.00 20.92 0.58
N LEU A 213 5.69 22.13 1.06
CA LEU A 213 5.00 23.16 0.28
C LEU A 213 6.03 24.05 -0.44
N ASN A 214 5.95 24.11 -1.77
CA ASN A 214 6.77 25.03 -2.57
C ASN A 214 6.06 26.38 -2.71
N ASP A 215 6.34 27.31 -1.79
CA ASP A 215 5.91 28.70 -1.91
C ASP A 215 6.85 29.46 -2.85
N SER A 216 6.64 29.27 -4.14
CA SER A 216 7.32 30.07 -5.17
C SER A 216 6.54 31.34 -5.53
N TYR A 217 5.82 31.99 -4.59
CA TYR A 217 5.24 33.35 -4.72
C TYR A 217 5.05 33.98 -3.32
N PRO A 218 5.14 35.32 -3.17
CA PRO A 218 5.33 35.96 -1.88
C PRO A 218 4.10 35.81 -1.00
N ILE A 219 4.37 35.65 0.30
CA ILE A 219 3.43 35.58 1.42
C ILE A 219 2.36 36.66 1.26
N ILE A 220 1.20 36.28 0.70
CA ILE A 220 -0.05 36.90 1.09
C ILE A 220 -0.39 36.18 2.39
N GLN A 221 -0.48 36.94 3.49
CA GLN A 221 -0.94 36.44 4.78
C GLN A 221 -2.26 35.70 4.59
N ILE A 222 -2.19 34.36 4.48
CA ILE A 222 -3.36 33.51 4.61
C ILE A 222 -3.67 33.51 6.09
N THR A 223 -4.47 34.49 6.50
CA THR A 223 -5.25 34.39 7.71
C THR A 223 -6.04 33.10 7.55
N ILE A 224 -5.73 32.08 8.35
CA ILE A 224 -6.50 30.84 8.39
C ILE A 224 -7.88 31.23 8.93
N LEU A 225 -8.77 31.63 8.03
CA LEU A 225 -10.19 31.70 8.30
C LEU A 225 -10.67 30.25 8.44
N PRO A 226 -11.40 29.91 9.50
CA PRO A 226 -12.01 28.59 9.60
C PRO A 226 -12.85 28.37 8.34
N MET A 227 -12.54 27.31 7.61
CA MET A 227 -13.24 26.92 6.40
C MET A 227 -14.65 26.45 6.82
N ILE A 228 -15.57 27.40 6.96
CA ILE A 228 -16.99 27.10 7.12
C ILE A 228 -17.46 26.59 5.76
N LEU A 229 -17.62 25.27 5.66
CA LEU A 229 -18.23 24.55 4.54
C LEU A 229 -19.73 24.89 4.43
N SER A 230 -20.07 26.13 4.11
CA SER A 230 -21.48 26.58 4.00
C SER A 230 -22.10 26.39 2.62
N ASN A 231 -21.41 25.78 1.65
CA ASN A 231 -21.92 25.65 0.27
C ASN A 231 -22.16 24.20 -0.19
N LEU A 232 -22.57 23.32 0.73
CA LEU A 232 -23.29 22.10 0.37
C LEU A 232 -24.78 22.31 0.63
N SER A 233 -25.40 23.05 -0.29
CA SER A 233 -26.84 22.95 -0.59
C SER A 233 -27.08 21.83 -1.59
#